data_AF-A0AAJ2N6I9-F1
#
_entry.id   AF-A0AAJ2N6I9-F1
#
_cell.length_a   1.000
_cell.length_b   1.000
_cell.length_c   1.000
_cell.angle_alpha   90.00
_cell.angle_beta   90.00
_cell.angle_gamma   90.00
#
_symmetry.space_group_name_H-M   'P 1'
#
loop_
_entity.id
_entity.type
_entity.pdbx_description
1 polymer ?
#
loop_
_entity_poly.entity_id
_entity_poly.type
_entity_poly.pdbx_seq_one_letter_code
_entity_poly.pdbx_strand_id
1 'polypeptide(L)'
;MHNLLRSRKAQFYILSVVGIVTIFYAIGKSLTPNIIIDTSDVALRNDYFVFNNIVEKTLKTLDASKSCEDLRFNLEEFKNIATRAFAPNFRIEYSYSIVSCSDSTRSATVSFNITLYSINSEIGTTFTKNVNW
;
A
#
# COMPACT_ATOMS: atom_id res chain seq x y z
N MET A 1 -11.21 4.89 72.74
CA MET A 1 -10.57 5.46 71.54
C MET A 1 -9.96 4.36 70.65
N HIS A 2 -10.72 3.29 70.32
CA HIS A 2 -10.17 2.09 69.65
C HIS A 2 -10.69 1.84 68.22
N ASN A 3 -11.70 2.58 67.76
CA ASN A 3 -12.37 2.35 66.47
C ASN A 3 -11.81 3.17 65.28
N LEU A 4 -11.07 4.27 65.53
CA LEU A 4 -10.50 5.10 64.46
C LEU A 4 -9.27 4.47 63.79
N LEU A 5 -8.49 3.65 64.52
CA LEU A 5 -7.31 2.95 64.00
C LEU A 5 -7.67 1.80 63.04
N ARG A 6 -8.84 1.16 63.21
CA ARG A 6 -9.32 0.07 62.35
C ARG A 6 -9.79 0.59 60.98
N SER A 7 -10.43 1.76 60.96
CA SER A 7 -10.89 2.43 59.73
C SER A 7 -9.72 2.86 58.83
N ARG A 8 -8.62 3.39 59.40
CA ARG A 8 -7.43 3.79 58.63
C ARG A 8 -6.71 2.63 57.95
N LYS A 9 -6.68 1.43 58.55
CA LYS A 9 -6.07 0.24 57.94
C LYS A 9 -6.83 -0.23 56.69
N ALA A 10 -8.17 -0.18 56.74
CA ALA A 10 -9.01 -0.52 55.59
C ALA A 10 -8.87 0.50 54.44
N GLN A 11 -8.78 1.79 54.77
CA GLN A 11 -8.55 2.85 53.78
C GLN A 11 -7.19 2.70 53.10
N PHE A 12 -6.14 2.37 53.85
CA PHE A 12 -4.81 2.13 53.28
C PHE A 12 -4.78 0.91 52.35
N TYR A 13 -5.50 -0.16 52.71
CA TYR A 13 -5.63 -1.36 51.87
C TYR A 13 -6.34 -1.05 50.54
N ILE A 14 -7.40 -0.26 50.56
CA ILE A 14 -8.11 0.12 49.33
C ILE A 14 -7.21 0.99 48.45
N LEU A 15 -6.49 1.96 49.04
CA LEU A 15 -5.56 2.83 48.30
C LEU A 15 -4.41 2.05 47.66
N SER A 16 -3.85 1.07 48.35
CA SER A 16 -2.77 0.25 47.79
C SER A 16 -3.26 -0.68 46.67
N VAL A 17 -4.43 -1.30 46.83
CA VAL A 17 -5.02 -2.13 45.76
C VAL A 17 -5.31 -1.31 44.51
N VAL A 18 -5.95 -0.14 44.66
CA VAL A 18 -6.22 0.76 43.53
C VAL A 18 -4.93 1.24 42.90
N GLY A 19 -3.93 1.64 43.70
CA GLY A 19 -2.63 2.07 43.20
C GLY A 19 -1.93 0.99 42.37
N ILE A 20 -1.90 -0.25 42.85
CA ILE A 20 -1.29 -1.39 42.16
C ILE A 20 -2.01 -1.67 40.84
N VAL A 21 -3.35 -1.71 40.82
CA VAL A 21 -4.13 -1.93 39.59
C VAL A 21 -3.88 -0.82 38.57
N THR A 22 -3.76 0.44 39.04
CA THR A 22 -3.52 1.59 38.16
C THR A 22 -2.11 1.53 37.55
N ILE A 23 -1.10 1.13 38.32
CA ILE A 23 0.27 0.95 37.84
C ILE A 23 0.32 -0.18 36.80
N PHE A 24 -0.32 -1.32 37.06
CA PHE A 24 -0.37 -2.42 36.09
C PHE A 24 -1.12 -2.02 34.81
N TYR A 25 -2.20 -1.26 34.92
CA TYR A 25 -2.92 -0.72 33.76
C TYR A 25 -2.04 0.24 32.94
N ALA A 26 -1.31 1.13 33.60
CA ALA A 26 -0.41 2.08 32.95
C ALA A 26 0.76 1.38 32.24
N ILE A 27 1.36 0.38 32.89
CA ILE A 27 2.42 -0.44 32.28
C ILE A 27 1.86 -1.24 31.10
N GLY A 28 0.70 -1.87 31.26
CA GLY A 28 0.05 -2.62 30.18
C GLY A 28 -0.22 -1.75 28.96
N LYS A 29 -0.74 -0.53 29.17
CA LYS A 29 -1.01 0.44 28.10
C LYS A 29 0.26 1.04 27.48
N SER A 30 1.36 1.12 28.22
CA SER A 30 2.64 1.60 27.70
C SER A 30 3.41 0.53 26.93
N LEU A 31 3.21 -0.75 27.26
CA LEU A 31 3.90 -1.88 26.63
C LEU A 31 3.16 -2.44 25.42
N THR A 32 1.87 -2.20 25.27
CA THR A 32 1.18 -2.41 23.99
C THR A 32 1.40 -1.20 23.12
N PRO A 33 2.27 -1.27 22.08
CA PRO A 33 2.28 -0.23 21.08
C PRO A 33 0.89 -0.29 20.43
N ASN A 34 0.08 0.73 20.69
CA ASN A 34 -1.09 0.99 19.86
C ASN A 34 -0.56 0.99 18.42
N ILE A 35 -1.22 0.25 17.53
CA ILE A 35 -0.94 0.19 16.09
C ILE A 35 0.46 -0.31 15.70
N ILE A 36 0.73 -1.61 15.92
CA ILE A 36 1.39 -2.35 14.83
C ILE A 36 0.39 -2.29 13.68
N ILE A 37 0.67 -1.45 12.67
CA ILE A 37 -0.12 -1.43 11.44
C ILE A 37 -0.07 -2.86 10.92
N ASP A 38 -1.23 -3.51 10.86
CA ASP A 38 -1.32 -4.89 10.40
C ASP A 38 -1.02 -4.92 8.89
N THR A 39 0.26 -5.04 8.54
CA THR A 39 0.72 -5.14 7.15
C THR A 39 0.30 -6.47 6.52
N SER A 40 -0.19 -7.43 7.30
CA SER A 40 -0.64 -8.72 6.76
C SER A 40 -1.95 -8.58 5.98
N ASP A 41 -2.86 -7.71 6.41
CA ASP A 41 -4.12 -7.45 5.68
C ASP A 41 -3.87 -6.82 4.30
N VAL A 42 -2.84 -5.96 4.18
CA VAL A 42 -2.41 -5.41 2.89
C VAL A 42 -1.76 -6.47 1.99
N ALA A 43 -0.98 -7.40 2.57
CA ALA A 43 -0.34 -8.49 1.82
C ALA A 43 -1.33 -9.57 1.34
N LEU A 44 -2.49 -9.71 2.01
CA LEU A 44 -3.52 -10.70 1.66
C LEU A 44 -4.54 -10.18 0.64
N ARG A 45 -4.58 -8.87 0.38
CA ARG A 45 -5.49 -8.28 -0.61
C ARG A 45 -5.01 -8.58 -2.04
N ASN A 46 -5.73 -9.48 -2.70
CA ASN A 46 -5.51 -9.85 -4.11
C ASN A 46 -5.41 -8.62 -5.04
N ASP A 47 -6.19 -7.58 -4.77
CA ASP A 47 -6.20 -6.31 -5.51
C ASP A 47 -4.81 -5.65 -5.59
N TYR A 48 -4.08 -5.61 -4.47
CA TYR A 48 -2.72 -5.04 -4.41
C TYR A 48 -1.71 -5.91 -5.16
N PHE A 49 -1.86 -7.24 -5.08
CA PHE A 49 -1.00 -8.16 -5.84
C PHE A 49 -1.20 -7.99 -7.35
N VAL A 50 -2.45 -7.93 -7.81
CA VAL A 50 -2.80 -7.69 -9.21
C VAL A 50 -2.26 -6.34 -9.66
N PHE A 51 -2.48 -5.28 -8.87
CA PHE A 51 -1.98 -3.95 -9.19
C PHE A 51 -0.46 -3.89 -9.32
N ASN A 52 0.27 -4.45 -8.34
CA ASN A 52 1.73 -4.49 -8.37
C ASN A 52 2.25 -5.29 -9.57
N ASN A 53 1.60 -6.39 -9.92
CA ASN A 53 1.95 -7.17 -11.11
C ASN A 53 1.74 -6.36 -12.40
N ILE A 54 0.64 -5.61 -12.53
CA ILE A 54 0.42 -4.72 -13.68
C ILE A 54 1.54 -3.68 -13.79
N VAL A 55 1.91 -3.04 -12.68
CA VAL A 55 2.99 -2.04 -12.65
C VAL A 55 4.33 -2.68 -13.02
N GLU A 56 4.67 -3.83 -12.43
CA GLU A 56 5.91 -4.54 -12.73
C GLU A 56 5.99 -4.96 -14.20
N LYS A 57 4.90 -5.50 -14.76
CA LYS A 57 4.83 -5.91 -16.16
C LYS A 57 4.88 -4.72 -17.11
N THR A 58 4.30 -3.58 -16.73
CA THR A 58 4.43 -2.31 -17.48
C THR A 58 5.90 -1.94 -17.65
N LEU A 59 6.67 -1.98 -16.56
CA LEU A 59 8.10 -1.69 -16.58
C LEU A 59 8.87 -2.69 -17.46
N LYS A 60 8.52 -3.97 -17.41
CA LYS A 60 9.12 -4.98 -18.29
C LYS A 60 8.78 -4.75 -19.77
N THR A 61 7.56 -4.31 -20.09
CA THR A 61 7.14 -3.98 -21.45
C THR A 61 7.92 -2.78 -21.99
N LEU A 62 8.16 -1.77 -21.15
CA LEU A 62 9.04 -0.65 -21.49
C LEU A 62 10.46 -1.13 -21.82
N ASP A 63 11.06 -1.92 -20.93
CA ASP A 63 12.45 -2.39 -21.09
C ASP A 63 12.62 -3.37 -22.27
N ALA A 64 11.55 -4.06 -22.68
CA ALA A 64 11.56 -4.96 -23.84
C ALA A 64 11.49 -4.24 -25.19
N SER A 65 11.09 -2.96 -25.18
CA SER A 65 10.88 -2.18 -26.40
C SER A 65 12.23 -1.66 -26.93
N LYS A 66 12.46 -1.79 -28.25
CA LYS A 66 13.76 -1.49 -28.90
C LYS A 66 13.72 -0.32 -29.88
N SER A 67 12.55 0.30 -30.05
CA SER A 67 12.34 1.46 -30.88
C SER A 67 11.13 2.24 -30.37
N CYS A 68 11.00 3.49 -30.79
CA CYS A 68 9.82 4.30 -30.45
C CYS A 68 8.51 3.72 -31.00
N GLU A 69 8.57 3.06 -32.16
CA GLU A 69 7.41 2.40 -32.74
C GLU A 69 7.04 1.13 -31.97
N ASP A 70 8.04 0.28 -31.66
CA ASP A 70 7.82 -0.91 -30.83
C ASP A 70 7.28 -0.52 -29.45
N LEU A 71 7.80 0.55 -28.85
CA LEU A 71 7.36 1.05 -27.55
C LEU A 71 5.88 1.43 -27.59
N ARG A 72 5.45 2.16 -28.62
CA ARG A 72 4.04 2.53 -28.81
C ARG A 72 3.16 1.30 -28.98
N PHE A 73 3.58 0.38 -29.84
CA PHE A 73 2.84 -0.85 -30.10
C PHE A 73 2.70 -1.70 -28.83
N ASN A 74 3.81 -1.97 -28.15
CA ASN A 74 3.87 -2.80 -26.96
C ASN A 74 3.06 -2.22 -25.80
N LEU A 75 3.12 -0.90 -25.58
CA LEU A 75 2.34 -0.24 -24.53
C LEU A 75 0.84 -0.29 -24.81
N GLU A 76 0.44 -0.08 -26.07
CA GLU A 76 -0.98 -0.15 -26.46
C GLU A 76 -1.51 -1.59 -26.39
N GLU A 77 -0.72 -2.57 -26.84
CA GLU A 77 -1.08 -3.98 -26.73
C GLU A 77 -1.18 -4.40 -25.26
N PHE A 78 -0.20 -4.04 -24.43
CA PHE A 78 -0.21 -4.36 -23.00
C PHE A 78 -1.43 -3.76 -22.30
N LYS A 79 -1.77 -2.50 -22.59
CA LYS A 79 -2.99 -1.85 -22.07
C LYS A 79 -4.25 -2.66 -22.41
N ASN A 80 -4.38 -3.09 -23.67
CA ASN A 80 -5.54 -3.87 -24.12
C ASN A 80 -5.59 -5.26 -23.49
N ILE A 81 -4.44 -5.92 -23.33
CA ILE A 81 -4.35 -7.23 -22.67
C ILE A 81 -4.68 -7.11 -21.18
N ALA A 82 -4.06 -6.16 -20.47
CA ALA A 82 -4.26 -5.98 -19.04
C ALA A 82 -5.74 -5.69 -18.72
N THR A 83 -6.36 -4.75 -19.46
CA THR A 83 -7.77 -4.42 -19.26
C THR A 83 -8.72 -5.59 -19.51
N ARG A 84 -8.44 -6.45 -20.50
CA ARG A 84 -9.26 -7.63 -20.81
C ARG A 84 -9.00 -8.82 -19.88
N ALA A 85 -7.76 -9.05 -19.49
CA ALA A 85 -7.36 -10.22 -18.69
C ALA A 85 -7.95 -10.20 -17.28
N PHE A 86 -8.16 -9.01 -16.72
CA PHE A 86 -8.69 -8.84 -15.36
C PHE A 86 -10.17 -8.47 -15.32
N ALA A 87 -10.80 -8.22 -16.48
CA ALA A 87 -12.24 -8.08 -16.57
C ALA A 87 -12.94 -9.44 -16.37
N PRO A 88 -14.14 -9.49 -15.74
CA PRO A 88 -14.93 -8.38 -15.20
C PRO A 88 -14.61 -8.03 -13.74
N ASN A 89 -13.71 -8.78 -13.10
CA ASN A 89 -13.48 -8.70 -11.65
C ASN A 89 -12.83 -7.37 -11.24
N PHE A 90 -12.01 -6.80 -12.11
CA PHE A 90 -11.35 -5.53 -11.91
C PHE A 90 -11.59 -4.61 -13.10
N ARG A 91 -11.81 -3.32 -12.82
CA ARG A 91 -11.77 -2.27 -13.83
C ARG A 91 -10.42 -1.58 -13.74
N ILE A 92 -9.67 -1.61 -14.83
CA ILE A 92 -8.34 -1.00 -14.89
C ILE A 92 -8.42 0.24 -15.79
N GLU A 93 -8.04 1.38 -15.25
CA GLU A 93 -7.81 2.61 -16.01
C GLU A 93 -6.32 2.77 -16.22
N TYR A 94 -5.88 2.43 -17.43
CA TYR A 94 -4.47 2.48 -17.82
C TYR A 94 -4.28 3.60 -18.84
N SER A 95 -3.62 4.68 -18.40
CA SER A 95 -3.28 5.84 -19.21
C SER A 95 -1.78 6.04 -19.24
N TYR A 96 -1.25 6.36 -20.41
CA TYR A 96 0.17 6.67 -20.57
C TYR A 96 0.37 7.81 -21.57
N SER A 97 1.48 8.54 -21.42
CA SER A 97 1.89 9.60 -22.32
C SER A 97 3.39 9.51 -22.56
N ILE A 98 3.79 9.42 -23.82
CA ILE A 98 5.20 9.42 -24.23
C ILE A 98 5.64 10.87 -24.33
N VAL A 99 6.40 11.33 -23.33
CA VAL A 99 6.84 12.74 -23.19
C VAL A 99 7.95 13.04 -24.20
N SER A 100 8.89 12.12 -24.36
CA SER A 100 9.96 12.21 -25.33
C SER A 100 10.32 10.82 -25.84
N CYS A 101 10.54 10.68 -27.14
CA CYS A 101 11.04 9.43 -27.71
C CYS A 101 11.95 9.77 -28.87
N SER A 102 13.17 9.25 -28.85
CA SER A 102 14.15 9.48 -29.90
C SER A 102 14.91 8.20 -30.19
N ASP A 103 14.76 7.68 -31.40
CA ASP A 103 15.51 6.52 -31.86
C ASP A 103 17.00 6.83 -32.09
N SER A 104 17.36 8.10 -32.30
CA SER A 104 18.77 8.49 -32.50
C SER A 104 19.58 8.44 -31.20
N THR A 105 18.96 8.78 -30.08
CA THR A 105 19.56 8.69 -28.74
C THR A 105 19.18 7.41 -28.01
N ARG A 106 18.34 6.57 -28.65
CA ARG A 106 17.77 5.32 -28.11
C ARG A 106 17.23 5.48 -26.70
N SER A 107 16.45 6.53 -26.50
CA SER A 107 15.93 6.91 -25.19
C SER A 107 14.48 7.37 -25.30
N ALA A 108 13.65 6.95 -24.36
CA ALA A 108 12.29 7.44 -24.20
C ALA A 108 11.94 7.74 -22.75
N THR A 109 11.16 8.80 -22.56
CA THR A 109 10.53 9.13 -21.28
C THR A 109 9.02 8.96 -21.43
N VAL A 110 8.44 8.09 -20.60
CA VAL A 110 7.01 7.80 -20.60
C VAL A 110 6.44 8.03 -19.21
N SER A 111 5.32 8.74 -19.16
CA SER A 111 4.54 9.00 -17.95
C SER A 111 3.33 8.07 -17.92
N PHE A 112 3.10 7.45 -16.77
CA PHE A 112 2.01 6.51 -16.53
C PHE A 112 1.06 7.06 -15.47
N ASN A 113 -0.21 6.78 -15.67
CA ASN A 113 -1.26 6.93 -14.69
C ASN A 113 -2.11 5.64 -14.75
N ILE A 114 -1.98 4.80 -13.73
CA ILE A 114 -2.61 3.48 -13.67
C ILE A 114 -3.45 3.44 -12.41
N THR A 115 -4.74 3.17 -12.58
CA THR A 115 -5.69 2.97 -11.48
C THR A 115 -6.41 1.65 -11.65
N LEU A 116 -6.50 0.88 -10.57
CA LEU A 116 -7.25 -0.36 -10.48
C LEU A 116 -8.41 -0.16 -9.51
N TYR A 117 -9.60 -0.45 -10.00
CA TYR A 117 -10.86 -0.44 -9.26
C TYR A 117 -11.31 -1.87 -8.99
N SER A 118 -11.52 -2.18 -7.72
CA SER A 118 -12.23 -3.37 -7.26
C SER A 118 -13.56 -2.98 -6.62
N ILE A 119 -14.33 -3.97 -6.16
CA ILE A 119 -15.65 -3.75 -5.54
C ILE A 119 -15.56 -2.79 -4.34
N ASN A 120 -14.48 -2.86 -3.56
CA ASN A 120 -14.32 -2.12 -2.30
C ASN A 120 -13.01 -1.33 -2.22
N SER A 121 -12.22 -1.28 -3.30
CA SER A 121 -10.92 -0.62 -3.29
C SER A 121 -10.64 0.11 -4.59
N GLU A 122 -9.89 1.20 -4.46
CA GLU A 122 -9.30 1.94 -5.57
C GLU A 122 -7.81 2.09 -5.25
N ILE A 123 -6.96 1.63 -6.17
CA ILE A 123 -5.51 1.67 -6.02
C ILE A 123 -4.95 2.34 -7.26
N GLY A 124 -4.33 3.50 -7.09
CA GLY A 124 -3.79 4.30 -8.18
C GLY A 124 -2.33 4.64 -7.98
N THR A 125 -1.58 4.74 -9.07
CA THR A 125 -0.20 5.24 -9.07
C THR A 125 0.07 6.08 -10.30
N THR A 126 0.89 7.11 -10.11
CA THR A 126 1.43 7.93 -11.19
C THR A 126 2.94 7.91 -11.08
N PHE A 127 3.61 7.62 -12.19
CA PHE A 127 5.06 7.60 -12.24
C PHE A 127 5.55 7.89 -13.64
N THR A 128 6.76 8.44 -13.72
CA THR A 128 7.46 8.68 -14.98
C THR A 128 8.71 7.81 -15.02
N LYS A 129 8.95 7.15 -16.14
CA LYS A 129 10.10 6.28 -16.35
C LYS A 129 10.86 6.71 -17.60
N ASN A 130 12.17 6.82 -17.45
CA ASN A 130 13.09 6.92 -18.57
C ASN A 130 13.65 5.53 -18.88
N VAL A 131 13.65 5.17 -20.16
CA VAL A 131 14.16 3.90 -20.69
C VAL A 131 15.16 4.21 -21.79
N ASN A 132 16.30 3.53 -21.71
CA ASN A 132 17.33 3.54 -22.74
C ASN A 132 17.51 2.12 -23.26
N TRP A 133 17.65 1.94 -24.58
CA TRP A 133 17.78 0.63 -25.23
C TRP A 133 18.92 0.56 -26.24
#